data_AF-A0A944VVT6-F1
#
_entry.id   AF-A0A944VVT6-F1
#
_cell.length_a   1.000
_cell.length_b   1.000
_cell.length_c   1.000
_cell.angle_alpha   90.00
_cell.angle_beta   90.00
_cell.angle_gamma   90.00
#
_symmetry.space_group_name_H-M   'P 1'
#
loop_
_entity.id
_entity.type
_entity.pdbx_description
1 polymer ?
#
loop_
_entity_poly.entity_id
_entity_poly.type
_entity_poly.pdbx_seq_one_letter_code
_entity_poly.pdbx_strand_id
1 'polypeptide(L)'
;MKTDKEFKCVGFKHEAQMQIYKEIKNLTPEGEIEYFRRRVKSSFFGKWWEKLPARGGSEASQQGRLRRHGGAAAVGEHNKTTE
;
A
#
# COMPACT_ATOMS: atom_id res chain seq x y z
N MET A 1 -23.43 5.70 -36.04
CA MET A 1 -22.95 4.33 -35.79
C MET A 1 -22.15 4.36 -34.49
N LYS A 2 -22.75 3.94 -33.37
CA LYS A 2 -22.03 3.87 -32.08
C LYS A 2 -21.31 2.53 -32.07
N THR A 3 -19.97 2.55 -32.11
CA THR A 3 -19.20 1.32 -31.89
C THR A 3 -19.31 0.98 -30.42
N ASP A 4 -20.11 -0.03 -30.07
CA ASP A 4 -20.11 -0.62 -28.74
C ASP A 4 -18.77 -1.32 -28.55
N LYS A 5 -17.76 -0.55 -28.14
CA LYS A 5 -16.48 -1.10 -27.72
C LYS A 5 -16.69 -1.71 -26.34
N GLU A 6 -16.79 -3.03 -26.31
CA GLU A 6 -16.84 -3.77 -25.06
C GLU A 6 -15.53 -3.56 -24.29
N PHE A 7 -15.63 -2.94 -23.11
CA PHE A 7 -14.47 -2.72 -22.26
C PHE A 7 -14.09 -4.02 -21.53
N LYS A 8 -13.00 -4.65 -21.95
CA LYS A 8 -12.46 -5.86 -21.32
C LYS A 8 -11.67 -5.51 -20.05
N CYS A 9 -12.38 -5.32 -18.94
CA CYS A 9 -11.81 -4.85 -17.68
C CYS A 9 -10.68 -5.73 -17.14
N VAL A 10 -10.80 -7.05 -17.26
CA VAL A 10 -9.78 -8.01 -16.77
C VAL A 10 -8.50 -7.88 -17.60
N GLY A 11 -8.62 -7.85 -18.92
CA GLY A 11 -7.47 -7.69 -19.83
C GLY A 11 -6.76 -6.36 -19.59
N PHE A 12 -7.53 -5.28 -19.44
CA PHE A 12 -6.98 -3.95 -19.13
C PHE A 12 -6.20 -3.94 -17.81
N LYS A 13 -6.77 -4.52 -16.73
CA LYS A 13 -6.10 -4.59 -15.42
C LYS A 13 -4.85 -5.46 -15.48
N HIS A 14 -4.92 -6.60 -16.16
CA HIS A 14 -3.79 -7.51 -16.29
C HIS A 14 -2.63 -6.86 -17.04
N GLU A 15 -2.91 -6.16 -18.15
CA GLU A 15 -1.90 -5.43 -18.90
C GLU A 15 -1.23 -4.34 -18.05
N ALA A 16 -2.01 -3.55 -17.30
CA ALA A 16 -1.47 -2.55 -16.39
C ALA A 16 -0.57 -3.17 -15.31
N GLN A 17 -0.98 -4.30 -14.73
CA GLN A 17 -0.18 -5.04 -13.74
C GLN A 17 1.13 -5.55 -14.35
N MET A 18 1.10 -6.11 -15.55
CA MET A 18 2.28 -6.62 -16.24
C MET A 18 3.27 -5.51 -16.60
N GLN A 19 2.79 -4.33 -16.99
CA GLN A 19 3.64 -3.16 -17.22
C GLN A 19 4.34 -2.73 -15.92
N ILE A 20 3.58 -2.54 -14.84
CA ILE A 20 4.14 -2.17 -13.53
C ILE A 20 5.18 -3.21 -13.08
N TYR A 21 4.86 -4.51 -13.17
CA TYR A 21 5.79 -5.58 -12.81
C TYR A 21 7.10 -5.51 -13.61
N LYS A 22 7.03 -5.35 -14.93
CA LYS A 22 8.23 -5.23 -15.77
C LYS A 22 9.11 -4.04 -15.35
N GLU A 23 8.49 -2.94 -14.95
CA GLU A 23 9.19 -1.72 -14.54
C GLU A 23 9.86 -1.84 -13.15
N ILE A 24 9.27 -2.62 -12.22
CA ILE A 24 9.72 -2.63 -10.81
C ILE A 24 10.34 -3.94 -10.31
N LYS A 25 10.22 -5.07 -11.03
CA LYS A 25 10.60 -6.42 -10.55
C LYS A 25 12.04 -6.60 -10.05
N ASN A 26 12.94 -5.67 -10.37
CA ASN A 26 14.36 -5.70 -10.00
C ASN A 26 14.73 -4.56 -9.04
N LEU A 27 13.76 -3.79 -8.54
CA LEU A 27 14.00 -2.71 -7.59
C LEU A 27 14.11 -3.28 -6.17
N THR A 28 14.80 -2.55 -5.29
CA THR A 28 14.70 -2.80 -3.85
C THR A 28 13.34 -2.31 -3.34
N PRO A 29 12.89 -2.74 -2.15
CA PRO A 29 11.65 -2.24 -1.56
C PRO A 29 11.57 -0.70 -1.50
N GLU A 30 12.68 -0.02 -1.19
CA GLU A 30 12.75 1.44 -1.19
C GLU A 30 12.55 2.03 -2.58
N GLY A 31 13.15 1.39 -3.60
CA GLY A 31 12.99 1.77 -4.99
C GLY A 31 11.57 1.58 -5.50
N GLU A 32 10.87 0.52 -5.09
CA GLU A 32 9.45 0.32 -5.40
C GLU A 32 8.58 1.43 -4.79
N ILE A 33 8.84 1.79 -3.54
CA ILE A 33 8.13 2.89 -2.85
C ILE A 33 8.36 4.22 -3.58
N GLU A 34 9.60 4.53 -3.94
CA GLU A 34 9.93 5.76 -4.67
C GLU A 34 9.27 5.78 -6.05
N TYR A 35 9.26 4.65 -6.75
CA TYR A 35 8.58 4.49 -8.03
C TYR A 35 7.10 4.91 -7.95
N PHE A 36 6.36 4.38 -6.98
CA PHE A 36 4.94 4.71 -6.82
C PHE A 36 4.73 6.15 -6.37
N ARG A 37 5.55 6.66 -5.44
CA ARG A 37 5.49 8.07 -5.01
C ARG A 37 5.65 9.02 -6.20
N ARG A 38 6.65 8.77 -7.05
CA ARG A 38 6.89 9.57 -8.25
C ARG A 38 5.73 9.49 -9.24
N ARG A 39 5.19 8.30 -9.49
CA ARG A 39 4.06 8.09 -10.43
C ARG A 39 2.77 8.74 -9.94
N VAL A 40 2.49 8.71 -8.64
CA VAL A 40 1.37 9.44 -8.04
C VAL A 40 1.58 10.94 -8.17
N LYS A 41 2.76 11.45 -7.78
CA LYS A 41 3.09 12.90 -7.84
C LYS A 41 2.93 13.49 -9.24
N SER A 42 3.29 12.74 -10.28
CA SER A 42 3.15 13.20 -11.68
C SER A 42 1.72 13.10 -12.22
N SER A 43 0.86 12.27 -11.61
CA SER A 43 -0.51 12.03 -12.06
C SER A 43 -1.46 13.22 -11.82
N PHE A 44 -2.59 13.20 -12.52
CA PHE A 44 -3.69 14.12 -12.26
C PHE A 44 -4.13 14.10 -10.79
N PHE A 45 -4.26 12.90 -10.21
CA PHE A 45 -4.68 12.72 -8.83
C PHE A 45 -3.66 13.28 -7.83
N GLY A 46 -2.36 13.13 -8.09
CA GLY A 46 -1.32 13.73 -7.26
C GLY A 46 -1.43 15.25 -7.25
N LYS A 47 -1.52 15.87 -8.44
CA LYS A 47 -1.70 17.33 -8.56
C LYS A 47 -3.00 17.83 -7.93
N TRP A 48 -4.06 17.03 -7.97
CA TRP A 48 -5.32 17.36 -7.33
C TRP A 48 -5.23 17.23 -5.81
N TRP A 49 -4.56 16.20 -5.30
CA TRP A 49 -4.37 15.94 -3.87
C TRP A 49 -3.63 17.09 -3.15
N GLU A 50 -2.60 17.64 -3.79
CA GLU A 50 -1.84 18.81 -3.27
C GLU A 50 -2.70 20.08 -3.14
N LYS A 51 -3.84 20.15 -3.81
CA LYS A 51 -4.75 21.30 -3.74
C LYS A 51 -5.79 21.15 -2.64
N LEU A 52 -5.90 19.98 -2.01
CA LEU A 52 -6.82 19.80 -0.89
C LEU A 52 -6.23 20.52 0.34
N PRO A 53 -7.06 21.26 1.10
CA PRO A 53 -6.59 21.84 2.35
C PRO A 53 -6.12 20.70 3.25
N ALA A 54 -4.96 20.89 3.88
CA ALA A 54 -4.50 19.96 4.89
C ALA A 54 -5.63 19.80 5.91
N ARG A 55 -6.12 18.57 6.08
CA ARG A 55 -7.05 18.30 7.18
C ARG A 55 -6.28 18.67 8.44
N GLY A 56 -6.73 19.72 9.13
CA GLY A 56 -6.20 20.10 10.43
C GLY A 56 -6.37 18.94 11.39
N GLY A 57 -5.36 18.09 11.47
CA GLY A 57 -5.26 17.09 12.51
C GLY A 57 -4.97 17.84 13.79
N SER A 58 -6.00 18.06 14.61
CA SER A 58 -5.74 18.30 16.02
C SER A 58 -5.00 17.06 16.56
N GLU A 59 -3.93 17.28 17.30
CA GLU A 59 -3.10 16.25 17.96
C GLU A 59 -3.89 15.32 18.91
N ALA A 60 -5.20 15.52 19.09
CA ALA A 60 -6.05 14.78 20.02
C ALA A 60 -6.32 13.32 19.63
N SER A 61 -5.96 12.86 18.42
CA SER A 61 -6.18 11.45 18.02
C SER A 61 -4.99 10.52 18.30
N GLN A 62 -3.90 11.01 18.90
CA GLN A 62 -2.80 10.14 19.36
C GLN A 62 -3.08 9.45 20.71
N GLN A 63 -4.06 9.94 21.49
CA GLN A 63 -4.51 9.34 22.77
C GLN A 63 -5.59 8.27 22.59
N GLY A 64 -5.47 7.42 21.57
CA GLY A 64 -6.29 6.20 21.41
C GLY A 64 -5.48 4.92 21.24
N ARG A 65 -4.15 5.02 21.08
CA ARG A 65 -3.26 3.90 20.72
C ARG A 65 -2.18 3.64 21.77
N LEU A 66 -2.47 3.90 23.05
CA LEU A 66 -1.56 3.63 24.17
C LEU A 66 -2.16 2.67 25.22
N ARG A 67 -3.15 1.85 24.84
CA ARG A 67 -3.69 0.74 25.66
C ARG A 67 -3.47 -0.66 25.04
N ARG A 68 -2.37 -0.87 24.33
CA ARG A 68 -1.91 -2.22 23.94
C ARG A 68 -0.41 -2.39 24.18
N HIS A 69 -0.01 -2.30 25.44
CA HIS A 69 1.20 -2.97 25.93
C HIS A 69 0.86 -3.62 27.27
N GLY A 70 0.98 -4.95 27.32
CA GLY A 70 0.73 -5.76 28.51
C GLY A 70 0.77 -7.24 28.16
N GLY A 71 1.98 -7.76 27.92
CA GLY A 71 2.22 -9.16 27.61
C GLY A 71 3.66 -9.37 27.18
N ALA A 72 4.58 -9.22 28.13
CA ALA A 72 5.99 -9.51 27.96
C ALA A 72 6.21 -11.01 27.67
N ALA A 73 7.28 -11.26 26.93
CA ALA A 73 7.75 -12.55 26.47
C ALA A 73 8.09 -13.53 27.61
N ALA A 74 7.88 -14.81 27.37
CA ALA A 74 8.70 -15.89 27.91
C ALA A 74 8.91 -16.94 26.81
N VAL A 75 10.17 -17.07 26.38
CA VAL A 75 10.71 -18.13 25.54
C VAL A 75 11.25 -19.22 26.48
N GLY A 76 11.03 -20.50 26.16
CA GLY A 76 11.63 -21.66 26.85
C GLY A 76 10.93 -22.95 26.38
N GLU A 77 11.46 -23.62 25.36
CA GLU A 77 12.34 -24.80 25.43
C GLU A 77 11.60 -26.15 25.62
N HIS A 78 11.68 -26.94 24.54
CA HIS A 78 11.96 -28.39 24.46
C HIS A 78 11.28 -29.43 25.38
N ASN A 79 10.69 -30.41 24.66
CA ASN A 79 10.77 -31.88 24.81
C ASN A 79 9.74 -32.68 25.64
N LYS A 80 9.19 -33.68 24.90
CA LYS A 80 8.89 -35.10 25.25
C LYS A 80 7.71 -35.50 26.18
N THR A 81 6.76 -36.21 25.54
CA THR A 81 6.44 -37.66 25.73
C THR A 81 5.71 -38.15 26.99
N THR A 82 4.53 -38.77 26.75
CA THR A 82 3.75 -39.79 27.53
C THR A 82 3.27 -39.40 28.94
N GLU A 83 2.14 -39.89 29.45
CA GLU A 83 1.48 -41.20 29.33
C GLU A 83 0.00 -41.15 28.89
#